data_AF-A0A814JEC8-F1
#
_entry.id   AF-A0A814JEC8-F1
#
_cell.length_a   1.000
_cell.length_b   1.000
_cell.length_c   1.000
_cell.angle_alpha   90.00
_cell.angle_beta   90.00
_cell.angle_gamma   90.00
#
_symmetry.space_group_name_H-M   'P 1'
#
loop_
_entity.id
_entity.type
_entity.pdbx_description
1 polymer ?
#
loop_
_entity_poly.entity_id
_entity_poly.type
_entity_poly.pdbx_seq_one_letter_code
_entity_poly.pdbx_strand_id
1 'polypeptide(L)'
;MENASVQLNDLPDEILMMIFKKLHNITLLYSLSDVNIRLNKIVHDSIFTNRLTFVNFVPSRLISQIYSPKYFVCPLPDLVLDRFCSHILSKIHQKVKWLDIESSSMERILSTNYPNLVGIALYNIHLENVVHLFSDVRLFTSTYKKQISSLVIDIKASGEGNPTRDKNIVLFKVPEMQNLSKFFSR
;
A
#
# COMPACT_ATOMS: atom_id res chain seq x y z
N MET A 1 18.99 37.55 17.67
CA MET A 1 18.13 37.10 16.56
C MET A 1 17.34 35.92 17.08
N GLU A 2 16.07 36.14 17.43
CA GLU A 2 15.17 35.05 17.80
C GLU A 2 14.76 34.32 16.52
N ASN A 3 15.12 33.05 16.42
CA ASN A 3 14.66 32.21 15.33
C ASN A 3 13.17 31.97 15.53
N ALA A 4 12.33 32.69 14.78
CA ALA A 4 10.91 32.40 14.72
C ALA A 4 10.73 30.98 14.16
N SER A 5 10.40 30.02 15.03
CA SER A 5 10.03 28.67 14.63
C SER A 5 8.64 28.72 14.01
N VAL A 6 8.57 28.61 12.69
CA VAL A 6 7.27 28.47 12.00
C VAL A 6 6.66 27.15 12.45
N GLN A 7 5.50 27.21 13.10
CA GLN A 7 4.81 25.99 13.50
C GLN A 7 4.12 25.39 12.29
N LEU A 8 4.05 24.05 12.24
CA LEU A 8 3.38 23.34 11.14
C LEU A 8 1.91 23.80 10.97
N ASN A 9 1.26 24.16 12.08
CA ASN A 9 -0.12 24.64 12.09
C ASN A 9 -0.30 26.02 11.47
N ASP A 10 0.76 26.81 11.33
CA ASP A 10 0.70 28.16 10.75
C ASP A 10 0.77 28.12 9.22
N LEU A 11 1.21 26.98 8.65
CA LEU A 11 1.30 26.80 7.20
C LEU A 11 -0.10 26.62 6.60
N PRO A 12 -0.39 27.16 5.42
CA PRO A 12 -1.65 26.91 4.70
C PRO A 12 -1.74 25.46 4.17
N ASP A 13 -2.96 24.99 3.91
CA ASP A 13 -3.25 23.59 3.57
C ASP A 13 -2.48 23.12 2.33
N GLU A 14 -2.33 23.98 1.32
CA GLU A 14 -1.64 23.68 0.07
C GLU A 14 -0.15 23.36 0.31
N ILE A 15 0.49 24.12 1.19
CA ILE A 15 1.90 23.93 1.54
C ILE A 15 2.06 22.64 2.35
N LEU A 16 1.16 22.38 3.29
CA LEU A 16 1.12 21.11 4.03
C LEU A 16 0.96 19.92 3.09
N MET A 17 0.05 20.01 2.12
CA MET A 17 -0.14 18.97 1.12
C MET A 17 1.12 18.75 0.27
N MET A 18 1.83 19.82 -0.12
CA MET A 18 3.09 19.71 -0.87
C MET A 18 4.17 19.00 -0.06
N ILE A 19 4.31 19.31 1.23
CA ILE A 19 5.26 18.67 2.14
C ILE A 19 4.88 17.20 2.33
N PHE A 20 3.62 16.93 2.69
CA PHE A 20 3.12 15.59 2.96
C PHE A 20 3.19 14.66 1.75
N LYS A 21 3.03 15.17 0.53
CA LYS A 21 3.21 14.39 -0.72
C LYS A 21 4.63 13.83 -0.90
N LYS A 22 5.62 14.39 -0.21
CA LYS A 22 7.00 13.88 -0.22
C LYS A 22 7.25 12.79 0.82
N LEU A 23 6.32 12.60 1.75
CA LEU A 23 6.43 11.63 2.83
C LEU A 23 5.77 10.30 2.44
N HIS A 24 6.19 9.23 3.11
CA HIS A 24 5.56 7.93 2.95
C HIS A 24 4.14 7.96 3.53
N ASN A 25 3.15 7.64 2.70
CA ASN A 25 1.73 7.76 3.03
C ASN A 25 1.32 6.99 4.29
N ILE A 26 1.81 5.77 4.49
CA ILE A 26 1.50 4.99 5.70
C ILE A 26 2.06 5.66 6.95
N THR A 27 3.30 6.14 6.90
CA THR A 27 3.91 6.87 8.03
C THR A 27 3.14 8.15 8.32
N LEU A 28 2.77 8.91 7.29
CA LEU A 28 2.01 10.13 7.42
C LEU A 28 0.65 9.88 8.09
N LEU A 29 -0.12 8.93 7.58
CA LEU A 29 -1.41 8.53 8.12
C LEU A 29 -1.25 8.01 9.56
N TYR A 30 -0.26 7.16 9.83
CA TYR A 30 0.00 6.64 11.17
C TYR A 30 0.32 7.75 12.19
N SER A 31 1.15 8.71 11.80
CA SER A 31 1.61 9.78 12.68
C SER A 31 0.59 10.89 12.89
N LEU A 32 -0.22 11.20 11.88
CA LEU A 32 -1.11 12.36 11.92
C LEU A 32 -2.59 12.02 12.13
N SER A 33 -2.99 10.75 11.97
CA SER A 33 -4.37 10.35 12.25
C SER A 33 -4.74 10.63 13.70
N ASP A 34 -5.84 11.34 13.85
CA ASP A 34 -6.47 11.76 15.11
C ASP A 34 -5.63 12.72 15.98
N VAL A 35 -4.58 13.31 15.42
CA VAL A 35 -3.78 14.34 16.12
C VAL A 35 -4.53 15.67 16.15
N ASN A 36 -5.10 16.08 15.01
CA ASN A 36 -5.83 17.33 14.89
C ASN A 36 -6.85 17.25 13.76
N ILE A 37 -8.02 17.89 13.93
CA ILE A 37 -9.13 17.87 12.96
C ILE A 37 -8.70 18.36 11.58
N ARG A 38 -7.93 19.44 11.50
CA ARG A 38 -7.44 20.01 10.24
C ARG A 38 -6.49 19.05 9.55
N LEU A 39 -5.52 18.50 10.26
CA LEU A 39 -4.58 17.52 9.70
C LEU A 39 -5.29 16.24 9.26
N ASN A 40 -6.29 15.79 10.03
CA ASN A 40 -7.15 14.66 9.68
C ASN A 40 -7.86 14.86 8.34
N LYS A 41 -8.38 16.07 8.09
CA LYS A 41 -9.00 16.40 6.81
C LYS A 41 -7.99 16.26 5.66
N ILE A 42 -6.76 16.73 5.86
CA ILE A 42 -5.70 16.68 4.85
C ILE A 42 -5.26 15.23 4.59
N VAL A 43 -4.90 14.46 5.62
CA VAL A 43 -4.34 13.11 5.43
C VAL A 43 -5.38 12.10 4.95
N HIS A 44 -6.67 12.33 5.21
CA HIS A 44 -7.76 11.52 4.65
C HIS A 44 -8.19 11.95 3.24
N ASP A 45 -7.52 12.93 2.63
CA ASP A 45 -7.75 13.28 1.24
C ASP A 45 -7.40 12.10 0.31
N SER A 46 -8.10 12.02 -0.81
CA SER A 46 -7.89 10.99 -1.83
C SER A 46 -6.46 10.95 -2.36
N ILE A 47 -5.75 12.08 -2.36
CA ILE A 47 -4.35 12.19 -2.77
C ILE A 47 -3.44 11.28 -1.94
N PHE A 48 -3.73 11.08 -0.65
CA PHE A 48 -2.92 10.26 0.25
C PHE A 48 -3.49 8.85 0.46
N THR A 49 -4.80 8.68 0.22
CA THR A 49 -5.53 7.44 0.54
C THR A 49 -5.85 6.57 -0.67
N ASN A 50 -5.82 7.09 -1.90
CA ASN A 50 -6.12 6.32 -3.11
C ASN A 50 -5.12 5.19 -3.35
N ARG A 51 -3.85 5.40 -3.02
CA ARG A 51 -2.80 4.38 -3.09
C ARG A 51 -2.16 4.28 -1.72
N LEU A 52 -2.19 3.10 -1.11
CA LEU A 52 -1.51 2.82 0.15
C LEU A 52 -0.30 1.91 -0.11
N THR A 53 0.83 2.25 0.50
CA THR A 53 2.09 1.56 0.25
C THR A 53 2.62 0.97 1.54
N PHE A 54 2.33 -0.31 1.80
CA PHE A 54 2.71 -1.05 3.00
C PHE A 54 4.12 -1.67 2.90
N VAL A 55 5.03 -0.96 2.22
CA VAL A 55 6.41 -1.39 1.95
C VAL A 55 7.35 -0.21 2.19
N ASN A 56 8.44 -0.48 2.91
CA ASN A 56 9.52 0.48 3.08
C ASN A 56 10.55 0.29 1.97
N PHE A 57 10.73 1.30 1.12
CA PHE A 57 11.78 1.31 0.11
C PHE A 57 13.06 1.93 0.69
N VAL A 58 14.03 1.07 1.00
CA VAL A 58 15.35 1.50 1.47
C VAL A 58 16.29 1.64 0.27
N PRO A 59 16.86 2.82 0.01
CA PRO A 59 17.83 3.00 -1.07
C PRO A 59 19.03 2.06 -0.90
N SER A 60 19.42 1.37 -1.98
CA SER A 60 20.53 0.41 -1.91
C SER A 60 21.85 1.05 -1.52
N ARG A 61 22.08 2.34 -1.78
CA ARG A 61 23.30 3.04 -1.38
C ARG A 61 23.57 3.05 0.14
N LEU A 62 22.54 2.83 0.95
CA LEU A 62 22.67 2.74 2.41
C LEU A 62 23.03 1.34 2.89
N ILE A 63 22.95 0.34 2.01
CA ILE A 63 23.29 -1.05 2.28
C ILE A 63 24.52 -1.33 1.42
N SER A 64 25.68 -1.58 2.03
CA SER A 64 26.98 -1.70 1.36
C SER A 64 27.13 -2.86 0.37
N GLN A 65 26.04 -3.42 -0.14
CA GLN A 65 26.04 -4.55 -1.07
C GLN A 65 26.06 -4.07 -2.52
N ILE A 66 27.18 -4.40 -3.16
CA ILE A 66 27.63 -3.98 -4.50
C ILE A 66 26.70 -4.49 -5.63
N TYR A 67 25.71 -5.35 -5.35
CA TYR A 67 24.97 -6.09 -6.37
C TYR A 67 23.46 -6.18 -6.13
N SER A 68 22.82 -5.13 -5.62
CA SER A 68 21.37 -5.16 -5.33
C SER A 68 20.55 -4.12 -6.09
N PRO A 69 19.26 -4.41 -6.36
CA PRO A 69 18.34 -3.51 -7.05
C PRO A 69 18.33 -2.10 -6.42
N LYS A 70 17.92 -1.09 -7.21
CA LYS A 70 17.88 0.33 -6.81
C LYS A 70 17.27 0.59 -5.43
N TYR A 71 16.37 -0.29 -4.97
CA TYR A 71 15.75 -0.26 -3.65
C TYR A 71 15.64 -1.67 -3.05
N PHE A 72 15.85 -1.76 -1.74
CA PHE A 72 15.47 -2.89 -0.92
C PHE A 72 14.06 -2.67 -0.34
N VAL A 73 13.22 -3.71 -0.34
CA VAL A 73 11.86 -3.65 0.21
C VAL A 73 11.88 -4.31 1.59
N CYS A 74 11.63 -3.52 2.62
CA CYS A 74 11.41 -4.01 3.99
C CYS A 74 9.90 -4.03 4.31
N PRO A 75 9.42 -4.98 5.12
CA PRO A 75 8.09 -4.89 5.71
C PRO A 75 8.00 -3.69 6.67
N LEU A 76 6.77 -3.27 6.96
CA LEU A 76 6.50 -2.33 8.05
C LEU A 76 6.66 -3.03 9.40
N PRO A 77 7.03 -2.30 10.49
CA PRO A 77 6.99 -2.87 11.83
C PRO A 77 5.58 -3.33 12.20
N ASP A 78 5.45 -4.48 12.87
CA ASP A 78 4.15 -5.07 13.22
C ASP A 78 3.26 -4.10 14.02
N LEU A 79 3.83 -3.38 14.99
CA LEU A 79 3.10 -2.39 15.78
C LEU A 79 2.45 -1.29 14.91
N VAL A 80 3.15 -0.87 13.85
CA VAL A 80 2.64 0.14 12.91
C VAL A 80 1.50 -0.47 12.10
N LEU A 81 1.69 -1.69 11.61
CA LEU A 81 0.72 -2.40 10.78
C LEU A 81 -0.56 -2.72 11.56
N ASP A 82 -0.46 -3.21 12.79
CA ASP A 82 -1.60 -3.59 13.62
C ASP A 82 -2.46 -2.38 13.98
N ARG A 83 -1.83 -1.26 14.38
CA ARG A 83 -2.56 0.00 14.59
C ARG A 83 -3.18 0.52 13.31
N PHE A 84 -2.47 0.41 12.18
CA PHE A 84 -3.01 0.85 10.90
C PHE A 84 -4.25 0.07 10.50
N CYS A 85 -4.19 -1.27 10.54
CA CYS A 85 -5.28 -2.16 10.16
C CYS A 85 -6.50 -1.99 11.08
N SER A 86 -6.28 -1.91 12.39
CA SER A 86 -7.39 -1.80 13.35
C SER A 86 -8.08 -0.43 13.35
N HIS A 87 -7.32 0.66 13.17
CA HIS A 87 -7.83 2.01 13.48
C HIS A 87 -7.91 2.95 12.28
N ILE A 88 -6.92 2.92 11.39
CA ILE A 88 -6.83 3.88 10.28
C ILE A 88 -7.55 3.30 9.06
N LEU A 89 -7.28 2.04 8.76
CA LEU A 89 -7.80 1.36 7.57
C LEU A 89 -9.33 1.31 7.57
N SER A 90 -9.94 1.05 8.72
CA SER A 90 -11.41 1.08 8.89
C SER A 90 -12.04 2.43 8.57
N LYS A 91 -11.29 3.54 8.58
CA LYS A 91 -11.76 4.88 8.23
C LYS A 91 -11.55 5.23 6.75
N ILE A 92 -10.56 4.62 6.10
CA ILE A 92 -10.13 5.02 4.74
C ILE A 92 -10.32 3.93 3.68
N HIS A 93 -10.64 2.69 4.04
CA HIS A 93 -10.68 1.55 3.11
C HIS A 93 -11.58 1.78 1.88
N GLN A 94 -12.65 2.56 2.02
CA GLN A 94 -13.52 2.92 0.91
C GLN A 94 -12.85 3.82 -0.14
N LYS A 95 -11.81 4.58 0.22
CA LYS A 95 -11.09 5.47 -0.70
C LYS A 95 -9.93 4.78 -1.41
N VAL A 96 -9.52 3.61 -0.93
CA VAL A 96 -8.35 2.89 -1.44
C VAL A 96 -8.66 2.28 -2.80
N LYS A 97 -7.85 2.65 -3.79
CA LYS A 97 -7.89 2.12 -5.16
C LYS A 97 -6.67 1.26 -5.49
N TRP A 98 -5.56 1.45 -4.80
CA TRP A 98 -4.33 0.71 -5.05
C TRP A 98 -3.64 0.34 -3.75
N LEU A 99 -3.12 -0.89 -3.67
CA LEU A 99 -2.34 -1.39 -2.53
C LEU A 99 -0.98 -1.88 -3.00
N ASP A 100 0.10 -1.38 -2.42
CA ASP A 100 1.43 -2.00 -2.53
C ASP A 100 1.71 -2.75 -1.22
N ILE A 101 1.88 -4.07 -1.27
CA ILE A 101 1.90 -4.93 -0.07
C ILE A 101 3.11 -5.87 -0.10
N GLU A 102 3.74 -6.05 1.05
CA GLU A 102 4.73 -7.08 1.28
C GLU A 102 4.08 -8.40 1.70
N SER A 103 4.65 -9.54 1.29
CA SER A 103 4.03 -10.86 1.50
C SER A 103 3.66 -11.18 2.95
N SER A 104 4.47 -10.80 3.95
CA SER A 104 4.21 -11.01 5.38
C SER A 104 3.05 -10.16 5.95
N SER A 105 2.67 -9.10 5.24
CA SER A 105 1.59 -8.18 5.64
C SER A 105 0.28 -8.46 4.91
N MET A 106 0.32 -9.33 3.91
CA MET A 106 -0.76 -9.56 2.96
C MET A 106 -2.06 -10.03 3.61
N GLU A 107 -2.00 -11.07 4.46
CA GLU A 107 -3.20 -11.60 5.13
C GLU A 107 -3.90 -10.52 5.96
N ARG A 108 -3.13 -9.78 6.76
CA ARG A 108 -3.65 -8.69 7.61
C ARG A 108 -4.32 -7.59 6.78
N ILE A 109 -3.70 -7.15 5.69
CA ILE A 109 -4.21 -6.05 4.86
C ILE A 109 -5.42 -6.51 4.04
N LEU A 110 -5.33 -7.67 3.38
CA LEU A 110 -6.38 -8.17 2.49
C LEU A 110 -7.60 -8.73 3.21
N SER A 111 -7.54 -8.87 4.54
CA SER A 111 -8.71 -9.16 5.38
C SER A 111 -9.75 -8.03 5.39
N THR A 112 -9.37 -6.81 4.98
CA THR A 112 -10.28 -5.66 4.89
C THR A 112 -11.00 -5.62 3.53
N ASN A 113 -12.27 -5.24 3.53
CA ASN A 113 -13.04 -5.05 2.29
C ASN A 113 -12.73 -3.69 1.64
N TYR A 114 -12.20 -3.70 0.42
CA TYR A 114 -11.90 -2.49 -0.34
C TYR A 114 -12.83 -2.34 -1.55
N PRO A 115 -13.97 -1.63 -1.42
CA PRO A 115 -14.99 -1.60 -2.47
C PRO A 115 -14.55 -0.94 -3.78
N ASN A 116 -13.53 -0.07 -3.72
CA ASN A 116 -13.02 0.69 -4.86
C ASN A 116 -11.62 0.23 -5.32
N LEU A 117 -11.18 -0.95 -4.90
CA LEU A 117 -9.85 -1.47 -5.24
C LEU A 117 -9.74 -1.79 -6.73
N VAL A 118 -8.75 -1.18 -7.38
CA VAL A 118 -8.45 -1.31 -8.82
C VAL A 118 -7.11 -2.02 -9.05
N GLY A 119 -6.25 -2.12 -8.03
CA GLY A 119 -5.02 -2.87 -8.20
C GLY A 119 -4.27 -3.16 -6.92
N ILE A 120 -3.44 -4.19 -7.01
CA ILE A 120 -2.55 -4.64 -5.95
C ILE A 120 -1.17 -4.87 -6.57
N ALA A 121 -0.12 -4.43 -5.90
CA ALA A 121 1.25 -4.78 -6.18
C ALA A 121 1.79 -5.56 -4.99
N LEU A 122 2.22 -6.79 -5.20
CA LEU A 122 2.76 -7.65 -4.17
C LEU A 122 4.29 -7.73 -4.32
N TYR A 123 4.99 -7.59 -3.20
CA TYR A 123 6.45 -7.54 -3.12
C TYR A 123 6.99 -8.68 -2.26
N ASN A 124 8.22 -9.12 -2.57
CA ASN A 124 8.93 -10.19 -1.86
C ASN A 124 8.07 -11.47 -1.70
N ILE A 125 7.36 -11.86 -2.75
CA ILE A 125 6.55 -13.09 -2.69
C ILE A 125 7.44 -14.28 -3.06
N HIS A 126 7.46 -15.27 -2.19
CA HIS A 126 7.98 -16.59 -2.51
C HIS A 126 7.04 -17.30 -3.49
N LEU A 127 7.59 -17.93 -4.53
CA LEU A 127 6.80 -18.59 -5.58
C LEU A 127 5.82 -19.63 -5.00
N GLU A 128 6.22 -20.33 -3.95
CA GLU A 128 5.36 -21.28 -3.22
C GLU A 128 4.09 -20.61 -2.67
N ASN A 129 4.24 -19.42 -2.06
CA ASN A 129 3.11 -18.64 -1.56
C ASN A 129 2.19 -18.16 -2.69
N VAL A 130 2.77 -17.84 -3.85
CA VAL A 130 2.00 -17.48 -5.06
C VAL A 130 1.12 -18.66 -5.49
N VAL A 131 1.69 -19.87 -5.53
CA VAL A 131 0.93 -21.08 -5.87
C VAL A 131 -0.18 -21.34 -4.86
N HIS A 132 0.08 -21.21 -3.55
CA HIS A 132 -0.96 -21.37 -2.52
C HIS A 132 -2.08 -20.33 -2.63
N LEU A 133 -1.74 -19.05 -2.78
CA LEU A 133 -2.68 -17.96 -3.09
C LEU A 133 -3.57 -18.31 -4.29
N PHE A 134 -2.98 -18.88 -5.34
CA PHE A 134 -3.68 -19.25 -6.56
C PHE A 134 -4.40 -20.60 -6.50
N SER A 135 -4.07 -21.45 -5.53
CA SER A 135 -4.75 -22.72 -5.28
C SER A 135 -6.03 -22.50 -4.47
N ASP A 136 -5.96 -21.59 -3.49
CA ASP A 136 -7.10 -21.09 -2.72
C ASP A 136 -7.86 -19.96 -3.42
N VAL A 137 -7.61 -19.77 -4.72
CA VAL A 137 -8.28 -18.80 -5.60
C VAL A 137 -9.79 -18.87 -5.51
N ARG A 138 -10.40 -19.99 -5.12
CA ARG A 138 -11.86 -20.02 -4.89
C ARG A 138 -12.29 -19.01 -3.82
N LEU A 139 -11.52 -18.81 -2.75
CA LEU A 139 -11.77 -17.82 -1.70
C LEU A 139 -11.39 -16.42 -2.15
N PHE A 140 -10.16 -16.24 -2.66
CA PHE A 140 -9.68 -14.93 -3.13
C PHE A 140 -10.55 -14.38 -4.27
N THR A 141 -10.88 -15.22 -5.25
CA THR A 141 -11.83 -14.87 -6.29
C THR A 141 -13.27 -14.92 -5.81
N SER A 142 -13.70 -15.57 -4.74
CA SER A 142 -15.09 -15.34 -4.26
C SER A 142 -15.26 -13.92 -3.72
N THR A 143 -14.29 -13.44 -2.95
CA THR A 143 -14.29 -12.11 -2.33
C THR A 143 -14.04 -11.02 -3.37
N TYR A 144 -13.13 -11.26 -4.32
CA TYR A 144 -12.69 -10.26 -5.30
C TYR A 144 -13.04 -10.61 -6.76
N LYS A 145 -13.84 -11.66 -7.07
CA LYS A 145 -14.22 -12.06 -8.47
C LYS A 145 -14.79 -10.91 -9.27
N LYS A 146 -15.65 -10.16 -8.60
CA LYS A 146 -16.38 -9.05 -9.19
C LYS A 146 -15.51 -7.82 -9.33
N GLN A 147 -14.33 -7.81 -8.71
CA GLN A 147 -13.43 -6.68 -8.74
C GLN A 147 -12.17 -6.99 -9.53
N ILE A 148 -11.77 -8.24 -9.78
CA ILE A 148 -10.54 -8.55 -10.53
C ILE A 148 -10.90 -9.20 -11.86
N SER A 149 -11.01 -8.36 -12.90
CA SER A 149 -11.34 -8.76 -14.27
C SER A 149 -10.12 -9.19 -15.09
N SER A 150 -8.89 -8.91 -14.64
CA SER A 150 -7.67 -9.47 -15.24
C SER A 150 -6.55 -9.66 -14.21
N LEU A 151 -5.79 -10.72 -14.37
CA LEU A 151 -4.60 -11.02 -13.59
C LEU A 151 -3.39 -10.84 -14.52
N VAL A 152 -2.51 -9.88 -14.24
CA VAL A 152 -1.30 -9.63 -15.04
C VAL A 152 -0.07 -9.85 -14.18
N ILE A 153 0.34 -11.11 -14.02
CA ILE A 153 1.55 -11.44 -13.26
C ILE A 153 2.78 -10.99 -14.07
N ASP A 154 3.25 -9.78 -13.81
CA ASP A 154 4.51 -9.26 -14.36
C ASP A 154 5.67 -9.63 -13.40
N ILE A 155 6.19 -10.85 -13.53
CA ILE A 155 7.36 -11.29 -12.76
C ILE A 155 8.61 -10.62 -13.31
N LYS A 156 9.00 -9.50 -12.71
CA LYS A 156 10.29 -8.88 -13.01
C LYS A 156 11.38 -9.55 -12.19
N ALA A 157 12.07 -10.53 -12.79
CA ALA A 157 13.34 -11.01 -12.26
C ALA A 157 14.35 -9.85 -12.30
N SER A 158 14.87 -9.43 -11.15
CA SER A 158 15.83 -8.34 -11.10
C SER A 158 17.25 -8.86 -11.40
N GLY A 159 17.63 -8.89 -12.67
CA GLY A 159 19.04 -8.88 -13.12
C GLY A 159 19.80 -10.21 -13.01
N GLU A 160 20.39 -10.60 -14.13
CA GLU A 160 21.17 -11.81 -14.36
C GLU A 160 22.41 -11.91 -13.46
N GLY A 161 22.58 -13.01 -12.73
CA GLY A 161 23.90 -13.36 -12.17
C GLY A 161 23.97 -14.31 -10.98
N ASN A 162 22.91 -14.51 -10.19
CA ASN A 162 22.95 -15.48 -9.09
C ASN A 162 21.54 -15.97 -8.66
N PRO A 163 21.19 -17.27 -8.84
CA PRO A 163 19.82 -17.79 -8.66
C PRO A 163 19.34 -17.87 -7.20
N THR A 164 20.05 -17.29 -6.23
CA THR A 164 19.75 -17.57 -4.82
C THR A 164 18.74 -16.63 -4.17
N ARG A 165 18.40 -15.45 -4.73
CA ARG A 165 17.31 -14.60 -4.22
C ARG A 165 16.69 -13.68 -5.29
N ASP A 166 15.89 -14.25 -6.19
CA ASP A 166 15.05 -13.46 -7.08
C ASP A 166 13.92 -12.77 -6.30
N LYS A 167 13.87 -11.45 -6.37
CA LYS A 167 12.74 -10.66 -5.85
C LYS A 167 11.69 -10.56 -6.92
N ASN A 168 10.56 -11.22 -6.70
CA ASN A 168 9.41 -11.17 -7.59
C ASN A 168 8.48 -10.03 -7.16
N ILE A 169 8.18 -9.13 -8.10
CA ILE A 169 7.02 -8.23 -8.01
C ILE A 169 5.90 -8.93 -8.76
N VAL A 170 4.69 -8.93 -8.21
CA VAL A 170 3.49 -9.37 -8.93
C VAL A 170 2.49 -8.22 -8.94
N LEU A 171 2.11 -7.79 -10.14
CA LEU A 171 1.12 -6.74 -10.32
C LEU A 171 -0.25 -7.34 -10.60
N PHE A 172 -1.29 -6.70 -10.11
CA PHE A 172 -2.68 -7.07 -10.37
C PHE A 172 -3.41 -5.81 -10.80
N LYS A 173 -3.92 -5.78 -12.05
CA LYS A 173 -4.69 -4.66 -12.57
C LYS A 173 -6.12 -5.10 -12.84
N VAL A 174 -7.07 -4.37 -12.29
CA VAL A 174 -8.50 -4.52 -12.54
C VAL A 174 -8.91 -3.66 -13.75
N PRO A 175 -9.38 -4.23 -14.87
CA PRO A 175 -10.09 -3.48 -15.88
C PRO A 175 -11.45 -2.94 -15.36
N GLU A 176 -11.75 -1.70 -15.75
CA GLU A 176 -12.94 -0.91 -15.39
C GLU A 176 -14.23 -1.75 -15.21
N MET A 177 -14.89 -1.59 -14.06
CA MET A 177 -16.24 -2.14 -13.83
C MET A 177 -17.28 -1.02 -13.80
N GLN A 178 -18.23 -1.09 -14.72
CA GLN A 178 -19.51 -0.36 -14.65
C GLN A 178 -20.53 -1.21 -13.88
N ASN A 179 -21.23 -0.59 -12.92
CA ASN A 179 -22.42 -1.06 -12.19
C ASN A 179 -22.28 -2.19 -11.14
N LEU A 180 -22.04 -1.80 -9.88
CA LEU A 180 -22.17 -2.65 -8.69
C LEU A 180 -23.50 -2.45 -7.91
N SER A 181 -24.45 -1.64 -8.40
CA SER A 181 -25.70 -1.36 -7.67
C SER A 181 -26.74 -2.49 -7.66
N LYS A 182 -26.55 -3.56 -8.44
CA LYS A 182 -27.53 -4.67 -8.55
C LYS A 182 -27.30 -5.83 -7.55
N PHE A 183 -26.30 -5.76 -6.66
CA PHE A 183 -25.92 -6.92 -5.85
C PHE A 183 -26.12 -6.79 -4.34
N PHE A 184 -26.59 -5.64 -3.85
CA PHE A 184 -26.88 -5.43 -2.42
C PHE A 184 -28.39 -5.34 -2.10
N SER A 185 -29.25 -5.81 -2.99
CA SER A 185 -30.71 -5.90 -2.78
C SER A 185 -31.20 -7.35 -2.74
N ARG A 186 -30.65 -8.13 -1.80
CA ARG A 186 -31.27 -9.35 -1.27
C ARG A 186 -31.01 -9.46 0.22
#